data_AF-A0A3A6MXK4-F1
#
_entry.id   AF-A0A3A6MXK4-F1
#
_cell.length_a   1.000
_cell.length_b   1.000
_cell.length_c   1.000
_cell.angle_alpha   90.00
_cell.angle_beta   90.00
_cell.angle_gamma   90.00
#
_symmetry.space_group_name_H-M   'P 1'
#
loop_
_entity.id
_entity.type
_entity.pdbx_description
1 polymer ?
#
loop_
_entity_poly.entity_id
_entity_poly.type
_entity_poly.pdbx_seq_one_letter_code
_entity_poly.pdbx_strand_id
1 'polypeptide(L)' 'MRVIITEHAVKRLREPRQQEITTGDIIAAAESIPGLIVSATRFRGFATRSGRIFDIVAKDINEGRLVITVIGK' A
#
# COMPACT_ATOMS: atom_id res chain seq x y z
N MET A 1 -14.70 -0.32 0.70
CA MET A 1 -14.06 -1.63 0.44
C MET A 1 -13.06 -1.89 1.55
N ARG A 2 -13.00 -3.09 2.13
CA ARG A 2 -12.03 -3.39 3.20
C ARG A 2 -10.61 -3.41 2.63
N VAL A 3 -9.67 -2.70 3.25
CA VAL A 3 -8.23 -2.81 2.93
C VAL A 3 -7.58 -3.78 3.92
N ILE A 4 -6.74 -4.68 3.42
CA ILE A 4 -6.05 -5.71 4.19
C ILE A 4 -4.56 -5.51 3.98
N ILE A 5 -3.85 -5.05 5.00
CA ILE A 5 -2.38 -4.90 4.95
C ILE A 5 -1.77 -6.22 5.41
N THR A 6 -0.95 -6.84 4.55
CA THR A 6 -0.27 -8.09 4.91
C THR A 6 0.76 -7.88 6.02
N GLU A 7 1.04 -8.93 6.79
CA GLU A 7 2.14 -8.93 7.77
C GLU A 7 3.49 -8.58 7.10
N HIS A 8 3.69 -9.01 5.85
CA HIS A 8 4.87 -8.65 5.06
C HIS A 8 4.98 -7.12 4.87
N ALA A 9 3.91 -6.46 4.43
CA ALA A 9 3.88 -5.01 4.28
C ALA A 9 4.10 -4.29 5.63
N VAL A 10 3.52 -4.78 6.73
CA VAL A 10 3.74 -4.23 8.08
C VAL A 10 5.21 -4.35 8.50
N LYS A 11 5.86 -5.50 8.25
CA LYS A 11 7.29 -5.69 8.55
C LYS A 11 8.16 -4.69 7.77
N ARG A 12 7.83 -4.41 6.51
CA ARG A 12 8.58 -3.45 5.69
C ARG A 12 8.58 -2.04 6.27
N LEU A 13 7.50 -1.60 6.93
CA LEU A 13 7.42 -0.26 7.54
C LEU A 13 8.50 0.01 8.61
N ARG A 14 9.16 -1.03 9.13
CA ARG A 14 10.26 -0.89 10.10
C ARG A 14 11.61 -0.61 9.44
N GLU A 15 11.71 -0.79 8.13
CA GLU A 15 12.97 -0.62 7.41
C GLU A 15 13.23 0.87 7.12
N PRO A 16 14.50 1.32 7.13
CA PRO A 16 14.85 2.72 6.86
C PRO A 16 14.25 3.27 5.56
N ARG A 17 14.19 2.42 4.51
CA ARG A 17 13.64 2.79 3.21
C ARG A 17 12.16 3.20 3.26
N GLN A 18 11.41 2.71 4.25
CA GLN A 18 9.97 2.93 4.37
C GLN A 18 9.60 3.88 5.51
N GLN A 19 10.59 4.52 6.13
CA GLN A 19 10.36 5.49 7.19
C GLN A 19 9.34 6.55 6.75
N GLU A 20 8.54 7.02 7.70
CA GLU A 20 7.45 7.99 7.51
C GLU A 20 6.27 7.52 6.65
N ILE A 21 6.27 6.27 6.16
CA ILE A 21 5.07 5.67 5.57
C ILE A 21 4.27 5.03 6.69
N THR A 22 3.02 5.45 6.87
CA THR A 22 2.12 4.88 7.88
C THR A 22 1.15 3.88 7.26
N THR A 23 0.52 3.06 8.11
CA THR A 23 -0.61 2.23 7.68
C THR A 23 -1.77 3.07 7.17
N GLY A 24 -1.97 4.28 7.71
CA GLY A 24 -2.97 5.23 7.22
C GLY A 24 -2.69 5.70 5.79
N ASP A 25 -1.43 5.98 5.45
CA ASP A 25 -1.04 6.34 4.07
C ASP A 25 -1.28 5.18 3.11
N ILE A 26 -0.95 3.94 3.53
CA ILE A 26 -1.21 2.72 2.73
C ILE A 26 -2.71 2.52 2.49
N ILE A 27 -3.55 2.71 3.51
CA ILE A 27 -5.01 2.57 3.38
C ILE A 27 -5.55 3.62 2.41
N ALA A 28 -5.17 4.88 2.58
CA ALA A 28 -5.61 5.96 1.69
C ALA A 28 -5.20 5.69 0.22
N ALA A 29 -3.96 5.25 -0.01
CA ALA A 29 -3.47 4.87 -1.33
C ALA A 29 -4.23 3.67 -1.93
N ALA A 30 -4.54 2.66 -1.11
CA ALA A 30 -5.28 1.50 -1.56
C ALA A 30 -6.74 1.85 -1.89
N GLU A 31 -7.38 2.73 -1.11
CA GLU A 31 -8.76 3.18 -1.34
C GLU A 31 -8.88 4.11 -2.55
N SER A 32 -7.83 4.86 -2.90
CA SER A 32 -7.85 5.76 -4.06
C SER A 32 -7.74 5.05 -5.41
N ILE A 33 -7.34 3.77 -5.45
CA ILE A 33 -7.25 3.02 -6.71
C ILE A 33 -8.65 2.61 -7.18
N PRO A 34 -9.11 3.07 -8.35
CA PRO A 34 -10.42 2.67 -8.87
C PRO A 34 -10.40 1.24 -9.44
N GLY A 35 -11.58 0.65 -9.56
CA GLY A 35 -11.78 -0.63 -10.23
C GLY A 35 -11.30 -1.86 -9.44
N LEU A 36 -11.36 -3.02 -10.11
CA LEU A 36 -10.96 -4.32 -9.57
C LEU A 36 -9.52 -4.67 -9.99
N ILE A 37 -8.69 -5.03 -9.03
CA ILE A 37 -7.29 -5.40 -9.24
C ILE A 37 -7.15 -6.93 -9.26
N VAL A 38 -7.31 -7.54 -10.43
CA VAL A 38 -7.36 -9.00 -10.59
C VAL A 38 -6.03 -9.71 -10.34
N SER A 39 -4.91 -9.01 -10.49
CA SER A 39 -3.54 -9.56 -10.32
C SER A 39 -2.69 -8.61 -9.48
N ALA A 40 -1.64 -9.14 -8.83
CA ALA A 40 -0.73 -8.34 -8.02
C ALA A 40 -0.09 -7.23 -8.87
N THR A 41 -0.55 -6.00 -8.68
CA THR A 41 -0.22 -4.85 -9.52
C THR A 41 0.46 -3.78 -8.69
N ARG A 42 1.56 -3.22 -9.22
CA ARG A 42 2.28 -2.10 -8.60
C ARG A 42 1.67 -0.78 -9.04
N PHE A 43 1.15 -0.03 -8.08
CA PHE A 43 0.69 1.34 -8.26
C PHE A 43 1.74 2.29 -7.70
N ARG A 44 2.05 3.35 -8.45
CA ARG A 44 3.22 4.20 -8.20
C ARG A 44 2.82 5.62 -7.85
N GLY A 45 3.66 6.28 -7.06
CA GLY A 45 3.62 7.73 -6.89
C GLY A 45 2.61 8.24 -5.87
N PHE A 46 2.27 7.44 -4.86
CA PHE A 46 1.51 7.92 -3.72
C PHE A 46 2.39 8.81 -2.84
N ALA A 47 1.78 9.79 -2.18
CA ALA A 47 2.46 10.67 -1.25
C ALA A 47 1.91 10.45 0.16
N THR A 48 2.79 10.34 1.15
CA THR A 48 2.41 10.40 2.56
C THR A 48 2.01 11.83 2.94
N ARG A 49 1.44 12.01 4.13
CA ARG A 49 1.24 13.36 4.70
C ARG A 49 2.53 14.16 4.87
N SER A 50 3.68 13.50 5.05
CA SER A 50 5.00 14.17 5.11
C SER A 50 5.57 14.52 3.73
N GLY A 51 4.89 14.15 2.64
CA GLY A 51 5.34 14.37 1.26
C GLY A 51 6.26 13.28 0.73
N ARG A 52 6.53 12.22 1.50
CA ARG A 52 7.34 11.09 1.05
C ARG A 52 6.61 10.32 -0.06
N ILE A 53 7.32 10.02 -1.14
CA ILE A 53 6.76 9.25 -2.24
C ILE A 53 6.96 7.76 -2.03
N PHE A 54 5.91 7.00 -2.26
CA PHE A 54 5.94 5.55 -2.19
C PHE A 54 5.04 4.90 -3.24
N ASP A 55 5.25 3.60 -3.42
CA ASP A 55 4.46 2.74 -4.26
C ASP A 55 3.87 1.61 -3.40
N ILE A 56 2.75 1.03 -3.84
CA ILE A 56 2.19 -0.17 -3.23
C ILE A 56 1.98 -1.26 -4.28
N VAL A 57 2.04 -2.51 -3.85
CA VAL A 57 1.56 -3.64 -4.65
C VAL A 57 0.27 -4.14 -4.03
N ALA A 58 -0.81 -4.14 -4.80
CA ALA A 58 -2.13 -4.53 -4.35
C ALA A 58 -2.76 -5.59 -5.28
N LYS A 59 -3.68 -6.38 -4.71
CA LYS A 59 -4.56 -7.31 -5.41
C LYS A 59 -5.89 -7.38 -4.67
N ASP A 60 -6.99 -7.46 -5.39
CA ASP A 60 -8.30 -7.69 -4.79
C ASP A 60 -8.56 -9.20 -4.62
N ILE A 61 -9.05 -9.55 -3.43
CA ILE A 61 -9.51 -10.89 -3.02
C ILE A 61 -10.96 -10.78 -2.53
N ASN A 62 -11.60 -11.92 -2.25
CA ASN A 62 -13.00 -11.95 -1.82
C ASN A 62 -13.25 -11.11 -0.55
N GLU A 63 -12.26 -11.01 0.32
CA GLU A 63 -12.32 -10.29 1.60
C GLU A 63 -12.04 -8.78 1.47
N GLY A 64 -11.50 -8.32 0.33
CA GLY A 64 -11.15 -6.92 0.10
C GLY A 64 -9.85 -6.71 -0.69
N ARG A 65 -9.27 -5.51 -0.58
CA ARG A 65 -8.02 -5.13 -1.26
C ARG A 65 -6.82 -5.49 -0.41
N LEU A 66 -6.08 -6.51 -0.83
CA LEU A 66 -4.87 -6.99 -0.18
C LEU A 66 -3.66 -6.14 -0.62
N VAL A 67 -3.05 -5.41 0.32
CA VAL A 67 -1.76 -4.74 0.12
C VAL A 67 -0.63 -5.70 0.46
N ILE A 68 0.05 -6.15 -0.57
CA ILE A 68 1.10 -7.18 -0.51
C ILE A 68 2.41 -6.58 -0.01
N THR A 69 2.81 -5.42 -0.52
CA THR A 69 4.04 -4.75 -0.09
C THR A 69 4.00 -3.25 -0.33
N VAL A 70 4.94 -2.53 0.29
CA VAL A 70 5.14 -1.08 0.21
C VAL A 70 6.58 -0.79 -0.18
N ILE A 71 6.78 0.18 -1.07
CA ILE A 71 8.09 0.52 -1.63
C ILE A 71 8.26 2.03 -1.58
N GLY A 72 8.96 2.51 -0.56
CA GLY A 72 9.45 3.88 -0.46
C GLY A 72 10.52 4.19 -1.49
N LYS A 73 10.54 5.45 -1.92
CA LYS A 73 11.55 6.02 -2.80
C LYS A 73 12.58 6.82 -2.02
#